data_AF-H0STU7-F1
#
_entry.id   AF-H0STU7-F1
#
_cell.length_a   1.000
_cell.length_b   1.000
_cell.length_c   1.000
_cell.angle_alpha   90.00
_cell.angle_beta   90.00
_cell.angle_gamma   90.00
#
_symmetry.space_group_name_H-M   'P 1'
#
loop_
_entity.id
_entity.type
_entity.pdbx_description
1 polymer ?
#
loop_
_entity_poly.entity_id
_entity_poly.type
_entity_poly.pdbx_seq_one_letter_code
_entity_poly.pdbx_strand_id
1 'polypeptide(L)'
;MTKSLHVVQSTPLSESEALNRLAALTGEALNATHLAHEWNWSRSKVRRFIARHQAGKSIPPASSAGDAAGGQKRRAPARKPPTASSAVEPMQRVPLTAFLDPQPEPSTASSNAPDQKRSTALPASVPDFPIRALGLALGLAAITLGGVGLIVNIVFAQSWGASSAITADVMSVLFGLIDVFTIILPTVASHLWTQRKRSSALLAWPIWFGMLTMTLIAASSFAATNIGDNIEQRAKATQESAALRAKLEQMRADRARISETRSPDAIAAAIQQEQPKVPAANWKASIGCTSVTISGKECSAINALRQAKADADRRDKLDAQISAAEDAFAKLPAFSAADPGADMAARLFTLMTLGALNVAPNAIQQIRIFGLTLAPALSGILLMFAAATWRTHRDEFPPLL
;
A
#
# COMPACT_ATOMS: atom_id res chain seq x y z
N MET A 1 27.33 -18.15 2.19
CA MET A 1 26.61 -18.25 0.91
C MET A 1 26.29 -16.85 0.42
N THR A 2 27.19 -16.27 -0.35
CA THR A 2 27.07 -14.93 -0.96
C THR A 2 26.19 -15.03 -2.21
N LYS A 3 24.96 -14.54 -2.14
CA LYS A 3 24.12 -14.33 -3.32
C LYS A 3 24.74 -13.18 -4.11
N SER A 4 25.46 -13.47 -5.19
CA SER A 4 25.80 -12.46 -6.20
C SER A 4 24.49 -11.85 -6.69
N LEU A 5 24.24 -10.59 -6.31
CA LEU A 5 23.22 -9.76 -6.95
C LEU A 5 23.64 -9.64 -8.42
N HIS A 6 23.04 -10.45 -9.28
CA HIS A 6 23.03 -10.18 -10.70
C HIS A 6 22.35 -8.83 -10.88
N VAL A 7 23.16 -7.78 -11.03
CA VAL A 7 22.72 -6.50 -11.57
C VAL A 7 22.16 -6.85 -12.94
N VAL A 8 20.84 -6.92 -13.03
CA VAL A 8 20.14 -7.05 -14.30
C VAL A 8 20.52 -5.80 -15.07
N GLN A 9 21.46 -5.95 -16.00
CA GLN A 9 21.77 -4.89 -16.95
C GLN A 9 20.49 -4.67 -17.75
N SER A 10 19.73 -3.64 -17.40
CA SER A 10 18.60 -3.21 -18.19
C SER A 10 19.13 -2.90 -19.58
N THR A 11 18.65 -3.64 -20.58
CA THR A 11 18.91 -3.34 -21.97
C THR A 11 18.58 -1.87 -22.22
N PRO A 12 19.49 -1.10 -22.84
CA PRO A 12 19.28 0.31 -23.06
C PRO A 12 17.97 0.53 -23.83
N LEU A 13 17.17 1.48 -23.35
CA LEU A 13 15.84 1.74 -23.87
C LEU A 13 15.94 2.12 -25.36
N SER A 14 15.00 1.66 -26.19
CA SER A 14 14.98 2.02 -27.61
C SER A 14 14.60 3.51 -27.79
N GLU A 15 15.01 4.13 -28.90
CA GLU A 15 14.71 5.56 -29.14
C GLU A 15 13.19 5.84 -29.27
N SER A 16 12.41 4.89 -29.80
CA SER A 16 10.96 4.99 -29.91
C SER A 16 10.25 4.90 -28.55
N GLU A 17 10.70 4.03 -27.66
CA GLU A 17 10.19 3.95 -26.28
C GLU A 17 10.53 5.20 -25.47
N ALA A 18 11.76 5.72 -25.63
CA ALA A 18 12.17 6.98 -25.01
C ALA A 18 11.30 8.15 -25.49
N LEU A 19 10.90 8.18 -26.77
CA LEU A 19 9.98 9.18 -27.30
C LEU A 19 8.59 9.07 -26.67
N ASN A 20 8.04 7.86 -26.58
CA ASN A 20 6.72 7.62 -25.98
C ASN A 20 6.70 8.02 -24.49
N ARG A 21 7.77 7.73 -23.74
CA ARG A 21 7.92 8.17 -22.35
C ARG A 21 8.07 9.68 -22.25
N LEU A 22 8.86 10.30 -23.12
CA LEU A 22 9.01 11.75 -23.15
C LEU A 22 7.68 12.46 -23.45
N ALA A 23 6.82 11.86 -24.28
CA ALA A 23 5.48 12.36 -24.56
C ALA A 23 4.50 12.23 -23.37
N ALA A 24 4.70 11.25 -22.50
CA ALA A 24 3.90 11.07 -21.29
C ALA A 24 4.30 12.05 -20.15
N LEU A 25 5.53 12.57 -20.19
CA LEU A 25 6.05 13.54 -19.22
C LEU A 25 5.65 14.97 -19.60
N THR A 26 4.35 15.29 -19.54
CA THR A 26 3.88 16.67 -19.75
C THR A 26 3.81 17.43 -18.43
N GLY A 27 4.73 18.38 -18.21
CA GLY A 27 4.60 19.41 -17.16
C GLY A 27 5.60 19.33 -15.99
N GLU A 28 6.39 18.27 -15.88
CA GLU A 28 7.44 18.15 -14.88
C GLU A 28 8.80 18.62 -15.45
N ALA A 29 9.63 19.26 -14.63
CA ALA A 29 10.95 19.72 -15.06
C ALA A 29 11.84 18.52 -15.46
N LEU A 30 12.08 18.36 -16.76
CA LEU A 30 12.86 17.26 -17.33
C LEU A 30 14.33 17.32 -16.86
N ASN A 31 14.67 16.55 -15.83
CA ASN A 31 16.06 16.39 -15.40
C ASN A 31 16.77 15.33 -16.24
N ALA A 32 17.64 15.76 -17.16
CA ALA A 32 18.40 14.88 -18.05
C ALA A 32 19.27 13.84 -17.30
N THR A 33 19.60 14.07 -16.04
CA THR A 33 20.32 13.11 -15.20
C THR A 33 19.44 11.92 -14.82
N HIS A 34 18.20 12.18 -14.43
CA HIS A 34 17.25 11.13 -14.06
C HIS A 34 16.93 10.25 -15.27
N LEU A 35 16.62 10.88 -16.41
CA LEU A 35 16.32 10.17 -17.66
C LEU A 35 17.51 9.37 -18.19
N ALA A 36 18.74 9.84 -17.98
CA ALA A 36 19.95 9.09 -18.35
C ALA A 36 20.09 7.78 -17.57
N HIS A 37 19.80 7.82 -16.27
CA HIS A 37 19.80 6.62 -15.43
C HIS A 37 18.65 5.68 -15.81
N GLU A 38 17.45 6.22 -15.98
CA GLU A 38 16.24 5.45 -16.32
C GLU A 38 16.34 4.75 -17.68
N TRP A 39 16.86 5.44 -18.71
CA TRP A 39 16.95 4.89 -20.06
C TRP A 39 18.24 4.10 -20.30
N ASN A 40 19.14 4.06 -19.31
CA ASN A 40 20.49 3.53 -19.42
C ASN A 40 21.25 4.15 -20.62
N TRP A 41 21.15 5.47 -20.76
CA TRP A 41 21.80 6.26 -21.81
C TRP A 41 22.79 7.24 -21.18
N SER A 42 23.81 7.65 -21.94
CA SER A 42 24.67 8.74 -21.47
C SER A 42 23.89 10.06 -21.40
N ARG A 43 24.20 10.90 -20.41
CA ARG A 43 23.57 12.24 -20.26
C ARG A 43 23.64 13.08 -21.55
N SER A 44 24.74 12.95 -22.31
CA SER A 44 24.93 13.63 -23.59
C SER A 44 24.03 13.08 -24.70
N LYS A 45 23.70 11.78 -24.70
CA LYS A 45 22.72 11.20 -25.62
C LYS A 45 21.31 11.69 -25.29
N VAL A 46 20.92 11.68 -24.01
CA VAL A 46 19.61 12.19 -23.55
C VAL A 46 19.42 13.67 -23.91
N ARG A 47 20.42 14.52 -23.62
CA ARG A 47 20.33 15.96 -23.98
C ARG A 47 20.17 16.18 -25.47
N ARG A 48 20.95 15.47 -26.31
CA ARG A 48 20.82 15.55 -27.78
C ARG A 48 19.46 15.04 -28.26
N PHE A 49 18.95 13.97 -27.65
CA PHE A 49 17.65 13.40 -27.98
C PHE A 49 16.51 14.38 -27.65
N ILE A 50 16.51 14.96 -26.45
CA ILE A 50 15.53 15.99 -26.03
C ILE A 50 15.62 17.20 -26.94
N ALA A 51 16.82 17.73 -27.20
CA ALA A 51 17.02 18.89 -28.07
C ALA A 51 16.50 18.65 -29.49
N ARG A 52 16.76 17.47 -30.07
CA ARG A 52 16.29 17.09 -31.42
C ARG A 52 14.76 17.07 -31.52
N HIS A 53 14.08 16.63 -30.47
CA HIS A 53 12.61 16.48 -30.48
C HIS A 53 11.87 17.71 -29.95
N GLN A 54 12.52 18.57 -29.17
CA GLN A 54 12.01 19.89 -28.81
C GLN A 54 12.21 20.91 -29.93
N ALA A 55 13.27 20.80 -30.74
CA ALA A 55 13.49 21.72 -31.87
C ALA A 55 12.37 21.67 -32.94
N GLY A 56 11.64 20.55 -33.04
CA GLY A 56 10.48 20.40 -33.93
C GLY A 56 9.13 20.82 -33.34
N LYS A 57 9.08 21.11 -32.04
CA LYS A 57 7.88 21.58 -31.33
C LYS A 57 8.27 22.83 -30.58
N SER A 58 8.01 24.01 -31.15
CA SER A 58 8.28 25.32 -30.55
C SER A 58 7.55 25.50 -29.21
N ILE A 59 8.12 24.91 -28.16
CA ILE A 59 7.86 25.22 -26.77
C ILE A 59 8.99 26.17 -26.36
N PRO A 60 8.70 27.40 -25.91
CA PRO A 60 9.73 28.37 -25.58
C PRO A 60 10.66 27.81 -24.49
N PRO A 61 11.97 28.06 -24.58
CA PRO A 61 12.93 27.52 -23.63
C PRO A 61 12.62 28.04 -22.23
N ALA A 62 12.52 27.12 -21.27
CA ALA A 62 12.56 27.45 -19.86
C ALA A 62 13.92 28.12 -19.57
N SER A 63 13.86 29.42 -19.29
CA SER A 63 14.99 30.27 -18.97
C SER A 63 15.82 29.69 -17.83
N SER A 64 17.10 29.50 -18.08
CA SER A 64 18.14 29.31 -17.07
C SER A 64 18.18 30.50 -16.12
N ALA A 65 18.14 30.22 -14.81
CA ALA A 65 18.39 31.20 -13.76
C ALA A 65 19.84 31.73 -13.81
N GLY A 66 20.00 33.04 -13.57
CA GLY A 66 21.29 33.70 -13.34
C GLY A 66 21.23 35.23 -13.42
N ASP A 67 20.97 35.86 -12.27
CA ASP A 67 21.41 37.20 -11.83
C ASP A 67 21.15 38.46 -12.67
N ALA A 68 20.24 39.31 -12.18
CA ALA A 68 20.48 40.75 -11.97
C ALA A 68 19.31 41.43 -11.24
N ALA A 69 19.65 42.34 -10.33
CA ALA A 69 18.76 43.14 -9.50
C ALA A 69 17.75 43.97 -10.30
N GLY A 70 16.53 44.10 -9.77
CA GLY A 70 15.53 45.04 -10.28
C GLY A 70 14.17 44.82 -9.63
N GLY A 71 13.83 45.67 -8.66
CA GLY A 71 12.56 45.58 -7.93
C GLY A 71 11.34 45.80 -8.81
N GLN A 72 10.31 44.98 -8.62
CA GLN A 72 8.95 45.35 -9.01
C GLN A 72 7.92 44.68 -8.10
N LYS A 73 7.29 45.50 -7.26
CA LYS A 73 6.05 45.22 -6.54
C LYS A 73 4.96 44.86 -7.54
N ARG A 74 4.44 43.63 -7.54
CA ARG A 74 3.11 43.32 -8.10
C ARG A 74 2.33 42.36 -7.23
N ARG A 75 1.09 42.79 -6.97
CA ARG A 75 0.09 42.25 -6.05
C ARG A 75 -0.35 40.84 -6.47
N ALA A 76 -0.45 39.95 -5.49
CA ALA A 76 -1.15 38.67 -5.61
C ALA A 76 -2.68 38.90 -5.67
N PRO A 77 -3.43 38.20 -6.54
CA PRO A 77 -4.88 38.11 -6.41
C PRO A 77 -5.25 37.09 -5.33
N ALA A 78 -6.17 37.49 -4.45
CA ALA A 78 -6.72 36.69 -3.37
C ALA A 78 -7.40 35.41 -3.88
N ARG A 79 -6.90 34.26 -3.46
CA ARG A 79 -7.53 32.96 -3.69
C ARG A 79 -8.54 32.72 -2.55
N LYS A 80 -9.83 32.65 -2.90
CA LYS A 80 -10.90 32.23 -1.99
C LYS A 80 -10.63 30.80 -1.47
N PRO A 81 -10.78 30.53 -0.17
CA PRO A 81 -10.77 29.17 0.35
C PRO A 81 -12.06 28.44 -0.07
N PRO A 82 -12.01 27.13 -0.38
CA PRO A 82 -13.21 26.33 -0.57
C PRO A 82 -13.97 26.22 0.75
N THR A 83 -15.23 26.59 0.68
CA THR A 83 -16.24 26.49 1.74
C THR A 83 -16.45 25.00 2.08
N ALA A 84 -15.95 24.58 3.23
CA ALA A 84 -16.38 23.34 3.87
C ALA A 84 -17.76 23.61 4.50
N SER A 85 -18.81 22.99 3.94
CA SER A 85 -20.16 22.91 4.51
C SER A 85 -20.36 21.46 4.95
N SER A 86 -20.13 21.17 6.23
CA SER A 86 -21.16 21.05 7.28
C SER A 86 -22.13 19.89 7.09
N ALA A 87 -21.90 18.84 7.89
CA ALA A 87 -22.94 18.16 8.66
C ALA A 87 -22.24 17.46 9.85
N VAL A 88 -21.86 18.25 10.85
CA VAL A 88 -21.55 17.73 12.20
C VAL A 88 -22.88 17.65 12.92
N GLU A 89 -23.35 16.43 13.11
CA GLU A 89 -24.51 16.10 13.91
C GLU A 89 -24.20 16.40 15.40
N PRO A 90 -25.09 17.09 16.13
CA PRO A 90 -24.83 17.42 17.53
C PRO A 90 -24.92 16.16 18.39
N MET A 91 -23.77 15.76 18.94
CA MET A 91 -23.62 14.71 19.94
C MET A 91 -24.46 15.08 21.18
N GLN A 92 -25.54 14.33 21.36
CA GLN A 92 -26.47 14.44 22.48
C GLN A 92 -25.74 14.08 23.78
N ARG A 93 -25.56 15.06 24.67
CA ARG A 93 -25.01 14.86 26.01
C ARG A 93 -25.94 13.98 26.83
N VAL A 94 -25.49 12.78 27.16
CA VAL A 94 -26.11 11.96 28.22
C VAL A 94 -25.64 12.54 29.57
N PRO A 95 -26.56 12.92 30.47
CA PRO A 95 -26.19 13.38 31.80
C PRO A 95 -25.62 12.21 32.63
N LEU A 96 -24.43 12.46 33.18
CA LEU A 96 -23.76 11.61 34.16
C LEU A 96 -24.54 11.70 35.48
N THR A 97 -25.49 10.79 35.71
CA THR A 97 -26.13 10.63 37.03
C THR A 97 -25.15 10.00 37.99
N ALA A 98 -24.74 10.80 38.96
CA ALA A 98 -24.01 10.40 40.15
C ALA A 98 -24.76 9.29 40.92
N PHE A 99 -24.15 8.11 41.04
CA PHE A 99 -24.42 7.17 42.11
C PHE A 99 -23.32 7.33 43.15
N LEU A 100 -23.55 8.27 44.07
CA LEU A 100 -22.91 8.35 45.37
C LEU A 100 -23.71 7.42 46.29
N ASP A 101 -23.22 6.22 46.51
CA ASP A 101 -23.71 5.40 47.63
C ASP A 101 -22.99 5.83 48.92
N PRO A 102 -23.73 5.97 50.04
CA PRO A 102 -23.18 6.40 51.32
C PRO A 102 -22.38 5.28 51.99
N GLN A 103 -21.20 5.66 52.44
CA GLN A 103 -20.33 4.92 53.36
C GLN A 103 -21.00 4.79 54.74
N PRO A 104 -21.22 3.58 55.29
CA PRO A 104 -21.55 3.42 56.70
C PRO A 104 -20.26 3.36 57.56
N GLU A 105 -20.33 4.13 58.64
CA GLU A 105 -19.34 4.33 59.70
C GLU A 105 -19.09 3.10 60.60
N PRO A 106 -18.08 3.14 61.48
CA PRO A 106 -17.42 1.96 62.05
C PRO A 106 -18.16 1.38 63.25
N SER A 107 -18.36 0.05 63.27
CA SER A 107 -18.72 -0.68 64.49
C SER A 107 -17.47 -1.10 65.25
N THR A 108 -17.19 -0.38 66.32
CA THR A 108 -16.44 -0.85 67.48
C THR A 108 -17.27 -1.88 68.23
N ALA A 109 -16.96 -3.16 68.08
CA ALA A 109 -17.46 -4.21 68.95
C ALA A 109 -16.32 -5.11 69.41
N SER A 110 -15.88 -4.80 70.63
CA SER A 110 -15.20 -5.71 71.54
C SER A 110 -15.98 -7.02 71.67
N SER A 111 -15.32 -8.16 71.47
CA SER A 111 -15.75 -9.40 72.12
C SER A 111 -14.62 -10.42 72.18
N ASN A 112 -14.26 -10.74 73.42
CA ASN A 112 -13.36 -11.81 73.82
C ASN A 112 -13.93 -13.18 73.44
N ALA A 113 -13.11 -14.08 72.89
CA ALA A 113 -13.09 -15.55 73.08
C ALA A 113 -12.60 -16.28 71.81
N PRO A 114 -12.26 -17.57 71.92
CA PRO A 114 -11.21 -18.19 72.73
C PRO A 114 -10.05 -18.64 71.80
N ASP A 115 -8.99 -19.16 72.41
CA ASP A 115 -7.87 -19.86 71.76
C ASP A 115 -8.35 -20.93 70.75
N GLN A 116 -8.60 -20.50 69.50
CA GLN A 116 -8.74 -21.40 68.37
C GLN A 116 -7.33 -21.88 68.04
N LYS A 117 -7.01 -23.09 68.53
CA LYS A 117 -5.90 -23.91 68.04
C LYS A 117 -5.94 -23.89 66.52
N ARG A 118 -5.09 -23.04 65.95
CA ARG A 118 -4.88 -22.84 64.52
C ARG A 118 -4.39 -24.16 63.96
N SER A 119 -5.34 -25.01 63.55
CA SER A 119 -5.02 -26.18 62.75
C SER A 119 -4.42 -25.63 61.46
N THR A 120 -3.10 -25.73 61.37
CA THR A 120 -2.31 -25.54 60.17
C THR A 120 -2.77 -26.57 59.15
N ALA A 121 -3.89 -26.30 58.49
CA ALA A 121 -4.28 -26.99 57.28
C ALA A 121 -3.15 -26.72 56.28
N LEU A 122 -2.35 -27.75 56.01
CA LEU A 122 -1.35 -27.71 54.95
C LEU A 122 -2.06 -27.26 53.66
N PRO A 123 -1.62 -26.17 53.01
CA PRO A 123 -2.26 -25.71 51.79
C PRO A 123 -2.24 -26.84 50.78
N ALA A 124 -3.42 -27.16 50.23
CA ALA A 124 -3.52 -28.14 49.16
C ALA A 124 -2.55 -27.75 48.04
N SER A 125 -1.59 -28.63 47.75
CA SER A 125 -0.61 -28.43 46.68
C SER A 125 -1.35 -28.29 45.36
N VAL A 126 -1.35 -27.08 44.80
CA VAL A 126 -1.80 -26.87 43.42
C VAL A 126 -0.83 -27.63 42.50
N PRO A 127 -1.31 -28.39 41.51
CA PRO A 127 -0.42 -29.14 40.63
C PRO A 127 0.53 -28.21 39.85
N ASP A 128 1.81 -28.57 39.77
CA ASP A 128 2.89 -27.76 39.16
C ASP A 128 2.86 -27.73 37.62
N PHE A 129 2.20 -28.72 37.01
CA PHE A 129 2.12 -28.89 35.56
C PHE A 129 1.60 -27.66 34.79
N PRO A 130 0.47 -27.02 35.17
CA PRO A 130 -0.04 -25.83 34.48
C PRO A 130 0.95 -24.66 34.44
N ILE A 131 1.72 -24.43 35.51
CA ILE A 131 2.65 -23.29 35.59
C ILE A 131 3.83 -23.49 34.62
N ARG A 132 4.37 -24.72 34.54
CA ARG A 132 5.45 -25.05 33.60
C ARG A 132 5.00 -24.92 32.14
N ALA A 133 3.80 -25.43 31.83
CA ALA A 133 3.23 -25.32 30.50
C ALA A 133 3.02 -23.85 30.09
N LEU A 134 2.52 -23.01 31.01
CA LEU A 134 2.36 -21.58 30.80
C LEU A 134 3.70 -20.88 30.57
N GLY A 135 4.72 -21.17 31.39
CA GLY A 135 6.07 -20.60 31.21
C GLY A 135 6.69 -20.95 29.86
N LEU A 136 6.54 -22.20 29.41
CA LEU A 136 6.97 -22.63 28.09
C LEU A 136 6.21 -21.90 26.97
N ALA A 137 4.89 -21.80 27.08
CA ALA A 137 4.06 -21.10 26.10
C ALA A 137 4.44 -19.62 25.99
N LEU A 138 4.65 -18.93 27.12
CA LEU A 138 5.11 -17.53 27.16
C LEU A 138 6.50 -17.37 26.56
N GLY A 139 7.43 -18.29 26.85
CA GLY A 139 8.78 -18.29 26.28
C GLY A 139 8.76 -18.46 24.76
N LEU A 140 7.96 -19.38 24.23
CA LEU A 140 7.79 -19.57 22.79
C LEU A 140 7.13 -18.36 22.12
N ALA A 141 6.10 -17.78 22.74
CA ALA A 141 5.46 -16.56 22.26
C ALA A 141 6.45 -15.38 22.22
N ALA A 142 7.29 -15.23 23.24
CA ALA A 142 8.33 -14.22 23.28
C ALA A 142 9.36 -14.39 22.15
N ILE A 143 9.86 -15.60 21.93
CA ILE A 143 10.86 -15.89 20.87
C ILE A 143 10.28 -15.63 19.49
N THR A 144 9.05 -16.07 19.23
CA THR A 144 8.39 -15.86 17.94
C THR A 144 8.13 -14.39 17.65
N LEU A 145 7.54 -13.65 18.59
CA LEU A 145 7.28 -12.22 18.46
C LEU A 145 8.57 -11.40 18.35
N GLY A 146 9.57 -11.71 19.18
CA GLY A 146 10.88 -11.06 19.14
C GLY A 146 11.62 -11.32 17.82
N GLY A 147 11.54 -12.55 17.31
CA GLY A 147 12.12 -12.92 16.01
C GLY A 147 11.49 -12.16 14.84
N VAL A 148 10.15 -12.01 14.84
CA VAL A 148 9.45 -11.20 13.83
C VAL A 148 9.87 -9.74 13.90
N GLY A 149 9.93 -9.14 15.10
CA GLY A 149 10.40 -7.77 15.30
C GLY A 149 11.81 -7.54 14.76
N LEU A 150 12.73 -8.44 15.13
CA LEU A 150 14.13 -8.39 14.69
C LEU A 150 14.25 -8.45 13.16
N ILE A 151 13.52 -9.35 12.49
CA ILE A 151 13.52 -9.44 11.02
C ILE A 151 13.00 -8.14 10.41
N VAL A 152 11.87 -7.62 10.91
CA VAL A 152 11.26 -6.38 10.39
C VAL A 152 12.22 -5.20 10.53
N ASN A 153 12.85 -5.02 11.68
CA ASN A 153 13.77 -3.92 11.91
C ASN A 153 15.08 -4.05 11.14
N ILE A 154 15.59 -5.27 10.93
CA ILE A 154 16.75 -5.51 10.06
C ILE A 154 16.41 -5.10 8.61
N VAL A 155 15.29 -5.58 8.08
CA VAL A 155 14.85 -5.22 6.72
C VAL A 155 14.63 -3.71 6.58
N PHE A 156 14.05 -3.08 7.60
CA PHE A 156 13.88 -1.63 7.63
C PHE A 156 15.22 -0.90 7.65
N ALA A 157 16.17 -1.32 8.49
CA ALA A 157 17.51 -0.72 8.55
C ALA A 157 18.26 -0.84 7.20
N GLN A 158 18.08 -1.95 6.49
CA GLN A 158 18.64 -2.14 5.14
C GLN A 158 18.06 -1.14 4.13
N SER A 159 16.78 -0.78 4.26
CA SER A 159 16.14 0.19 3.37
C SER A 159 16.75 1.60 3.46
N TRP A 160 17.31 1.96 4.62
CA TRP A 160 18.00 3.25 4.81
C TRP A 160 19.43 3.26 4.28
N GLY A 161 20.09 2.10 4.27
CA GLY A 161 21.47 1.95 3.82
C GLY A 161 21.63 1.84 2.30
N ALA A 162 20.59 2.10 1.50
CA ALA A 162 20.59 1.88 0.05
C ALA A 162 21.69 2.65 -0.72
N SER A 163 22.30 3.67 -0.10
CA SER A 163 23.42 4.42 -0.68
C SER A 163 24.76 3.68 -0.66
N SER A 164 24.98 2.73 0.26
CA SER A 164 26.17 1.86 0.28
C SER A 164 25.94 0.55 1.03
N ALA A 165 26.45 -0.57 0.51
CA ALA A 165 26.32 -1.89 1.14
C ALA A 165 26.84 -1.90 2.60
N ILE A 166 27.96 -1.21 2.85
CA ILE A 166 28.57 -1.12 4.18
C ILE A 166 27.63 -0.43 5.18
N THR A 167 26.99 0.68 4.79
CA THR A 167 26.03 1.35 5.68
C THR A 167 24.80 0.50 5.97
N ALA A 168 24.31 -0.28 4.99
CA ALA A 168 23.17 -1.17 5.19
C ALA A 168 23.49 -2.29 6.19
N ASP A 169 24.67 -2.93 6.07
CA ASP A 169 25.08 -4.00 6.97
C ASP A 169 25.29 -3.50 8.40
N VAL A 170 25.98 -2.35 8.56
CA VAL A 170 26.22 -1.75 9.88
C VAL A 170 24.91 -1.38 10.58
N MET A 171 23.97 -0.75 9.85
CA MET A 171 22.66 -0.41 10.41
C MET A 171 21.85 -1.66 10.75
N SER A 172 21.89 -2.70 9.91
CA SER A 172 21.22 -3.98 10.19
C SER A 172 21.70 -4.60 11.51
N VAL A 173 23.02 -4.64 11.72
CA VAL A 173 23.61 -5.18 12.95
C VAL A 173 23.22 -4.33 14.15
N LEU A 174 23.29 -3.01 14.03
CA LEU A 174 22.95 -2.09 15.12
C LEU A 174 21.48 -2.24 15.56
N PHE A 175 20.54 -2.22 14.62
CA PHE A 175 19.11 -2.38 14.90
C PHE A 175 18.78 -3.79 15.42
N GLY A 176 19.42 -4.82 14.87
CA GLY A 176 19.30 -6.18 15.39
C GLY A 176 19.76 -6.30 16.84
N LEU A 177 20.88 -5.65 17.21
CA LEU A 177 21.36 -5.62 18.59
C LEU A 177 20.41 -4.86 19.53
N ILE A 178 19.87 -3.72 19.08
CA ILE A 178 18.85 -2.97 19.86
C ILE A 178 17.68 -3.88 20.20
N ASP A 179 17.15 -4.62 19.22
CA ASP A 179 16.03 -5.53 19.46
C ASP A 179 16.38 -6.68 20.40
N VAL A 180 17.56 -7.30 20.25
CA VAL A 180 18.04 -8.32 21.20
C VAL A 180 18.09 -7.76 22.63
N PHE A 181 18.56 -6.53 22.81
CA PHE A 181 18.54 -5.90 24.13
C PHE A 181 17.12 -5.59 24.64
N THR A 182 16.20 -5.15 23.78
CA THR A 182 14.80 -4.95 24.21
C THR A 182 14.13 -6.22 24.72
N ILE A 183 14.54 -7.39 24.20
CA ILE A 183 14.06 -8.71 24.62
C ILE A 183 14.68 -9.13 25.97
N ILE A 184 16.00 -8.95 26.13
CA ILE A 184 16.74 -9.49 27.29
C ILE A 184 16.66 -8.57 28.52
N LEU A 185 16.69 -7.24 28.33
CA LEU A 185 16.82 -6.28 29.43
C LEU A 185 15.70 -6.35 30.48
N PRO A 186 14.41 -6.56 30.16
CA PRO A 186 13.36 -6.70 31.17
C PRO A 186 13.64 -7.86 32.14
N THR A 187 14.12 -8.99 31.59
CA THR A 187 14.48 -10.17 32.38
C THR A 187 15.67 -9.89 33.30
N VAL A 188 16.70 -9.19 32.80
CA VAL A 188 17.87 -8.78 33.58
C VAL A 188 17.49 -7.77 34.67
N ALA A 189 16.69 -6.76 34.33
CA ALA A 189 16.22 -5.73 35.27
C ALA A 189 15.41 -6.36 36.40
N SER A 190 14.48 -7.26 36.07
CA SER A 190 13.71 -8.03 37.05
C SER A 190 14.63 -8.88 37.94
N HIS A 191 15.63 -9.54 37.37
CA HIS A 191 16.58 -10.31 38.16
C HIS A 191 17.39 -9.45 39.14
N LEU A 192 17.96 -8.33 38.67
CA LEU A 192 18.70 -7.39 39.52
C LEU A 192 17.84 -6.84 40.65
N TRP A 193 16.56 -6.59 40.37
CA TRP A 193 15.59 -6.17 41.37
C TRP A 193 15.40 -7.23 42.46
N THR A 194 15.20 -8.49 42.07
CA THR A 194 15.07 -9.61 43.03
C THR A 194 16.34 -9.85 43.86
N GLN A 195 17.53 -9.60 43.30
CA GLN A 195 18.82 -9.66 44.01
C GLN A 195 19.07 -8.45 44.94
N ARG A 196 18.10 -7.56 45.12
CA ARG A 196 18.22 -6.30 45.89
C ARG A 196 19.26 -5.32 45.31
N LYS A 197 19.76 -5.53 44.09
CA LYS A 197 20.64 -4.58 43.35
C LYS A 197 19.83 -3.48 42.68
N ARG A 198 19.13 -2.68 43.51
CA ARG A 198 18.12 -1.71 43.05
C ARG A 198 18.69 -0.62 42.14
N SER A 199 19.92 -0.15 42.37
CA SER A 199 20.56 0.87 41.53
C SER A 199 20.76 0.39 40.10
N SER A 200 21.31 -0.82 39.91
CA SER A 200 21.50 -1.41 38.59
C SER A 200 20.16 -1.68 37.88
N ALA A 201 19.15 -2.13 38.61
CA ALA A 201 17.80 -2.30 38.07
C ALA A 201 17.18 -0.96 37.63
N LEU A 202 17.35 0.10 38.42
CA LEU A 202 16.90 1.46 38.09
C LEU A 202 17.61 2.04 36.87
N LEU A 203 18.85 1.63 36.56
CA LEU A 203 19.54 2.02 35.33
C LEU A 203 19.11 1.18 34.11
N ALA A 204 18.78 -0.10 34.32
CA ALA A 204 18.37 -0.99 33.24
C ALA A 204 17.01 -0.60 32.63
N TRP A 205 16.04 -0.19 33.45
CA TRP A 205 14.71 0.23 32.99
C TRP A 205 14.69 1.41 32.00
N PRO A 206 15.36 2.55 32.26
CA PRO A 206 15.40 3.67 31.31
C PRO A 206 16.17 3.33 30.04
N ILE A 207 17.25 2.53 30.13
CA ILE A 207 17.96 2.03 28.94
C ILE A 207 17.01 1.19 28.08
N TRP A 208 16.29 0.25 28.70
CA TRP A 208 15.29 -0.56 28.01
C TRP A 208 14.21 0.32 27.38
N PHE A 209 13.67 1.30 28.10
CA PHE A 209 12.64 2.20 27.59
C PHE A 209 13.12 3.03 26.39
N GLY A 210 14.37 3.51 26.43
CA GLY A 210 15.00 4.21 25.31
C GLY A 210 15.12 3.32 24.07
N MET A 211 15.60 2.09 24.24
CA MET A 211 15.68 1.10 23.15
C MET A 211 14.30 0.74 22.60
N LEU A 212 13.33 0.49 23.48
CA LEU A 212 11.94 0.21 23.13
C LEU A 212 11.33 1.33 22.28
N THR A 213 11.56 2.58 22.67
CA THR A 213 11.07 3.75 21.93
C THR A 213 11.65 3.79 20.51
N MET A 214 12.95 3.52 20.37
CA MET A 214 13.61 3.47 19.06
C MET A 214 13.06 2.33 18.19
N THR A 215 12.89 1.13 18.76
CA THR A 215 12.26 -0.03 18.11
C THR A 215 10.83 0.28 17.65
N LEU A 216 10.02 0.96 18.47
CA LEU A 216 8.65 1.35 18.12
C LEU A 216 8.61 2.39 16.99
N ILE A 217 9.53 3.36 16.97
CA ILE A 217 9.62 4.34 15.88
C ILE A 217 9.99 3.65 14.57
N ALA A 218 10.95 2.71 14.60
CA ALA A 218 11.37 1.94 13.45
C ALA A 218 10.22 1.07 12.90
N ALA A 219 9.57 0.29 13.77
CA ALA A 219 8.44 -0.55 13.40
C ALA A 219 7.26 0.27 12.85
N SER A 220 6.97 1.43 13.45
CA SER A 220 5.92 2.33 12.98
C SER A 220 6.23 2.92 11.62
N SER A 221 7.48 3.31 11.38
CA SER A 221 7.93 3.81 10.09
C SER A 221 7.85 2.72 9.01
N PHE A 222 8.32 1.50 9.30
CA PHE A 222 8.19 0.36 8.40
C PHE A 222 6.74 0.04 8.06
N ALA A 223 5.87 -0.02 9.07
CA ALA A 223 4.45 -0.28 8.88
C ALA A 223 3.78 0.82 8.03
N ALA A 224 4.12 2.08 8.28
CA ALA A 224 3.60 3.22 7.51
C ALA A 224 4.01 3.15 6.04
N THR A 225 5.28 2.86 5.73
CA THR A 225 5.76 2.73 4.35
C THR A 225 5.05 1.59 3.63
N ASN A 226 5.01 0.39 4.21
CA ASN A 226 4.38 -0.77 3.56
C ASN A 226 2.88 -0.54 3.31
N ILE A 227 2.20 0.15 4.22
CA ILE A 227 0.77 0.46 4.03
C ILE A 227 0.58 1.53 2.97
N GLY A 228 1.44 2.56 2.95
CA GLY A 228 1.48 3.54 1.87
C GLY A 228 1.62 2.89 0.50
N ASP A 229 2.61 2.01 0.35
CA ASP A 229 2.87 1.29 -0.91
C ASP A 229 1.69 0.41 -1.33
N ASN A 230 1.07 -0.30 -0.37
CA ASN A 230 -0.12 -1.11 -0.65
C ASN A 230 -1.33 -0.27 -1.06
N ILE A 231 -1.53 0.90 -0.44
CA ILE A 231 -2.61 1.83 -0.81
C ILE A 231 -2.34 2.40 -2.20
N GLU A 232 -1.12 2.82 -2.50
CA GLU A 232 -0.74 3.35 -3.80
C GLU A 232 -0.89 2.30 -4.91
N GLN A 233 -0.45 1.06 -4.67
CA GLN A 233 -0.61 -0.04 -5.62
C GLN A 233 -2.09 -0.32 -5.93
N ARG A 234 -2.94 -0.33 -4.90
CA ARG A 234 -4.40 -0.49 -5.07
C ARG A 234 -5.03 0.69 -5.78
N ALA A 235 -4.61 1.91 -5.47
CA ALA A 235 -5.08 3.13 -6.13
C ALA A 235 -4.73 3.09 -7.62
N LYS A 236 -3.49 2.71 -7.96
CA LYS A 236 -3.04 2.54 -9.35
C LYS A 236 -3.84 1.47 -10.08
N ALA A 237 -4.05 0.29 -9.48
CA ALA A 237 -4.84 -0.76 -10.10
C ALA A 237 -6.31 -0.34 -10.30
N THR A 238 -6.88 0.40 -9.34
CA THR A 238 -8.23 0.97 -9.46
C THR A 238 -8.29 1.97 -10.61
N GLN A 239 -7.31 2.86 -10.74
CA GLN A 239 -7.22 3.85 -11.82
C GLN A 239 -7.08 3.16 -13.19
N GLU A 240 -6.23 2.14 -13.30
CA GLU A 240 -6.07 1.35 -14.53
C GLU A 240 -7.37 0.65 -14.92
N SER A 241 -8.07 0.05 -13.95
CA SER A 241 -9.36 -0.60 -14.19
C SER A 241 -10.44 0.41 -14.64
N ALA A 242 -10.49 1.60 -14.03
CA ALA A 242 -11.42 2.66 -14.39
C ALA A 242 -11.13 3.22 -15.80
N ALA A 243 -9.86 3.42 -16.13
CA ALA A 243 -9.44 3.86 -17.45
C ALA A 243 -9.79 2.83 -18.53
N LEU A 244 -9.57 1.54 -18.27
CA LEU A 244 -9.92 0.47 -19.19
C LEU A 244 -11.44 0.35 -19.38
N ARG A 245 -12.21 0.50 -18.30
CA ARG A 245 -13.67 0.52 -18.34
C ARG A 245 -14.21 1.69 -19.18
N ALA A 246 -13.69 2.90 -18.96
CA ALA A 246 -14.07 4.07 -19.75
C ALA A 246 -13.75 3.88 -21.24
N LYS A 247 -12.60 3.27 -21.56
CA LYS A 247 -12.23 2.94 -22.94
C LYS A 247 -13.15 1.90 -23.56
N LEU A 248 -13.54 0.86 -22.81
CA LEU A 248 -14.53 -0.14 -23.26
C LEU A 248 -15.88 0.49 -23.54
N GLU A 249 -16.37 1.36 -22.66
CA GLU A 249 -17.62 2.11 -22.85
C GLU A 249 -17.56 2.99 -24.11
N GLN A 250 -16.44 3.68 -24.34
CA GLN A 250 -16.22 4.45 -25.56
C GLN A 250 -16.24 3.57 -26.81
N MET A 251 -15.50 2.45 -26.83
CA MET A 251 -15.47 1.56 -28.00
C MET A 251 -16.85 0.96 -28.30
N ARG A 252 -17.62 0.60 -27.26
CA ARG A 252 -19.00 0.13 -27.41
C ARG A 252 -19.92 1.23 -27.95
N ALA A 253 -19.76 2.46 -27.50
CA ALA A 253 -20.50 3.60 -28.03
C ALA A 253 -20.15 3.87 -29.50
N ASP A 254 -18.87 3.79 -29.89
CA ASP A 254 -18.43 3.92 -31.28
C ASP A 254 -18.97 2.79 -32.14
N ARG A 255 -19.00 1.56 -31.61
CA ARG A 255 -19.57 0.39 -32.28
C ARG A 255 -21.07 0.51 -32.52
N ALA A 256 -21.81 1.08 -31.57
CA ALA A 256 -23.25 1.32 -31.67
C ALA A 256 -23.63 2.38 -32.72
N ARG A 257 -22.69 3.25 -33.11
CA ARG A 257 -22.91 4.25 -34.17
C ARG A 257 -22.82 3.68 -35.59
N ILE A 258 -22.27 2.47 -35.75
CA ILE A 258 -22.15 1.81 -37.06
C ILE A 258 -23.41 0.99 -37.31
N SER A 259 -24.27 1.45 -38.24
CA SER A 259 -25.54 0.79 -38.58
C SER A 259 -25.40 -0.38 -39.56
N GLU A 260 -24.27 -0.52 -40.24
CA GLU A 260 -24.05 -1.59 -41.21
C GLU A 260 -23.91 -2.96 -40.51
N THR A 261 -24.79 -3.90 -40.85
CA THR A 261 -24.87 -5.24 -40.24
C THR A 261 -24.38 -6.35 -41.17
N ARG A 262 -24.24 -6.09 -42.48
CA ARG A 262 -23.72 -7.09 -43.44
C ARG A 262 -22.24 -7.37 -43.17
N SER A 263 -21.77 -8.55 -43.57
CA SER A 263 -20.33 -8.86 -43.54
C SER A 263 -19.59 -8.11 -44.65
N PRO A 264 -18.30 -7.78 -44.47
CA PRO A 264 -17.49 -7.17 -45.54
C PRO A 264 -17.51 -7.96 -46.84
N ASP A 265 -17.55 -9.30 -46.76
CA ASP A 265 -17.59 -10.19 -47.92
C ASP A 265 -18.92 -10.14 -48.66
N ALA A 266 -20.05 -10.07 -47.93
CA ALA A 266 -21.36 -9.91 -48.55
C ALA A 266 -21.46 -8.57 -49.29
N ILE A 267 -20.88 -7.50 -48.72
CA ILE A 267 -20.83 -6.19 -49.38
C ILE A 267 -19.89 -6.22 -50.59
N ALA A 268 -18.75 -6.91 -50.49
CA ALA A 268 -17.84 -7.10 -51.62
C ALA A 268 -18.51 -7.86 -52.78
N ALA A 269 -19.29 -8.91 -52.49
CA ALA A 269 -20.10 -9.61 -53.48
C ALA A 269 -21.17 -8.69 -54.10
N ALA A 270 -21.85 -7.86 -53.29
CA ALA A 270 -22.80 -6.86 -53.80
C ALA A 270 -22.12 -5.83 -54.72
N ILE A 271 -20.89 -5.40 -54.39
CA ILE A 271 -20.10 -4.52 -55.27
C ILE A 271 -19.86 -5.20 -56.62
N GLN A 272 -19.47 -6.48 -56.64
CA GLN A 272 -19.25 -7.23 -57.89
C GLN A 272 -20.54 -7.37 -58.73
N GLN A 273 -21.70 -7.51 -58.09
CA GLN A 273 -23.01 -7.57 -58.76
C GLN A 273 -23.43 -6.22 -59.37
N GLU A 274 -23.05 -5.09 -58.76
CA GLU A 274 -23.36 -3.75 -59.26
C GLU A 274 -22.37 -3.25 -60.34
N GLN A 275 -21.13 -3.77 -60.35
CA GLN A 275 -20.11 -3.42 -61.34
C GLN A 275 -20.56 -3.45 -62.82
N PRO A 276 -21.21 -4.53 -63.33
CA PRO A 276 -21.60 -4.58 -64.74
C PRO A 276 -22.71 -3.58 -65.12
N LYS A 277 -23.38 -2.95 -64.14
CA LYS A 277 -24.44 -1.96 -64.38
C LYS A 277 -23.89 -0.55 -64.64
N VAL A 278 -22.60 -0.31 -64.37
CA VAL A 278 -21.95 0.98 -64.66
C VAL A 278 -21.43 0.97 -66.10
N PRO A 279 -21.75 1.97 -66.93
CA PRO A 279 -21.23 2.07 -68.28
C PRO A 279 -19.69 2.04 -68.30
N ALA A 280 -19.09 1.23 -69.17
CA ALA A 280 -17.64 1.01 -69.23
C ALA A 280 -16.84 2.32 -69.40
N ALA A 281 -17.39 3.30 -70.12
CA ALA A 281 -16.79 4.63 -70.27
C ALA A 281 -16.65 5.36 -68.92
N ASN A 282 -17.71 5.35 -68.11
CA ASN A 282 -17.71 5.97 -66.78
C ASN A 282 -16.83 5.18 -65.80
N TRP A 283 -16.83 3.85 -65.89
CA TRP A 283 -15.96 2.99 -65.08
C TRP A 283 -14.47 3.30 -65.32
N LYS A 284 -14.05 3.39 -66.58
CA LYS A 284 -12.65 3.72 -66.93
C LYS A 284 -12.29 5.16 -66.55
N ALA A 285 -13.17 6.12 -66.81
CA ALA A 285 -12.94 7.53 -66.51
C ALA A 285 -12.82 7.81 -65.00
N SER A 286 -13.59 7.09 -64.17
CA SER A 286 -13.59 7.24 -62.72
C SER A 286 -12.59 6.34 -61.97
N ILE A 287 -11.75 5.59 -62.72
CA ILE A 287 -10.81 4.60 -62.17
C ILE A 287 -11.55 3.61 -61.26
N GLY A 288 -12.59 3.00 -61.83
CA GLY A 288 -13.48 2.07 -61.14
C GLY A 288 -14.29 2.73 -60.04
N CYS A 289 -14.93 3.87 -60.30
CA CYS A 289 -15.75 4.63 -59.35
C CYS A 289 -14.99 5.06 -58.08
N THR A 290 -13.66 5.22 -58.10
CA THR A 290 -12.90 5.65 -56.90
C THR A 290 -12.84 7.18 -56.78
N SER A 291 -12.92 7.88 -57.92
CA SER A 291 -12.86 9.34 -57.96
C SER A 291 -14.24 9.98 -57.79
N VAL A 292 -14.57 10.48 -56.59
CA VAL A 292 -15.87 11.14 -56.27
C VAL A 292 -16.17 12.37 -57.14
N THR A 293 -15.17 13.02 -57.72
CA THR A 293 -15.35 14.21 -58.56
C THR A 293 -15.78 13.89 -60.00
N ILE A 294 -15.46 12.71 -60.51
CA ILE A 294 -15.73 12.27 -61.90
C ILE A 294 -16.87 11.24 -61.94
N SER A 295 -17.07 10.53 -60.83
CA SER A 295 -18.11 9.53 -60.62
C SER A 295 -19.48 10.21 -60.59
N GLY A 296 -20.15 10.31 -61.73
CA GLY A 296 -21.53 10.79 -61.82
C GLY A 296 -22.53 9.94 -61.01
N LYS A 297 -23.83 10.20 -61.21
CA LYS A 297 -24.91 9.46 -60.53
C LYS A 297 -24.81 7.94 -60.72
N GLU A 298 -24.19 7.50 -61.82
CA GLU A 298 -23.99 6.10 -62.20
C GLU A 298 -23.12 5.32 -61.21
N CYS A 299 -22.20 5.99 -60.50
CA CYS A 299 -21.32 5.35 -59.49
C CYS A 299 -21.87 5.45 -58.06
N SER A 300 -23.01 6.12 -57.84
CA SER A 300 -23.55 6.38 -56.50
C SER A 300 -23.83 5.10 -55.70
N ALA A 301 -24.38 4.08 -56.35
CA ALA A 301 -24.65 2.78 -55.72
C ALA A 301 -23.35 2.05 -55.29
N ILE A 302 -22.33 2.02 -56.15
CA ILE A 302 -21.04 1.41 -55.83
C ILE A 302 -20.32 2.19 -54.71
N ASN A 303 -20.41 3.52 -54.72
CA ASN A 303 -19.82 4.36 -53.67
C ASN A 303 -20.50 4.14 -52.32
N ALA A 304 -21.84 4.03 -52.30
CA ALA A 304 -22.58 3.67 -51.09
C ALA A 304 -22.19 2.29 -50.56
N LEU A 305 -22.02 1.29 -51.45
CA LEU A 305 -21.54 -0.04 -51.05
C LEU A 305 -20.09 -0.03 -50.54
N ARG A 306 -19.21 0.80 -51.10
CA ARG A 306 -17.83 0.95 -50.60
C ARG A 306 -17.78 1.60 -49.23
N GLN A 307 -18.58 2.63 -49.02
CA GLN A 307 -18.74 3.26 -47.71
C GLN A 307 -19.26 2.23 -46.69
N ALA A 308 -20.31 1.49 -47.05
CA ALA A 308 -20.83 0.40 -46.24
C ALA A 308 -19.75 -0.66 -45.92
N LYS A 309 -18.91 -1.04 -46.90
CA LYS A 309 -17.80 -1.97 -46.66
C LYS A 309 -16.80 -1.40 -45.66
N ALA A 310 -16.39 -0.14 -45.81
CA ALA A 310 -15.47 0.51 -44.88
C ALA A 310 -16.04 0.59 -43.46
N ASP A 311 -17.34 0.85 -43.33
CA ASP A 311 -18.05 0.82 -42.05
C ASP A 311 -18.08 -0.59 -41.46
N ALA A 312 -18.33 -1.64 -42.26
CA ALA A 312 -18.27 -3.04 -41.83
C ALA A 312 -16.84 -3.48 -41.42
N ASP A 313 -15.80 -3.08 -42.17
CA ASP A 313 -14.41 -3.38 -41.79
C ASP A 313 -14.04 -2.67 -40.46
N ARG A 314 -14.48 -1.42 -40.27
CA ARG A 314 -14.28 -0.67 -39.03
C ARG A 314 -14.99 -1.33 -37.85
N ARG A 315 -16.20 -1.82 -38.09
CA ARG A 315 -17.01 -2.55 -37.12
C ARG A 315 -16.31 -3.79 -36.60
N ASP A 316 -15.85 -4.65 -37.50
CA ASP A 316 -15.18 -5.90 -37.15
C ASP A 316 -13.86 -5.63 -36.38
N LYS A 317 -13.15 -4.55 -36.75
CA LYS A 317 -11.98 -4.07 -35.99
C LYS A 317 -12.33 -3.62 -34.57
N LEU A 318 -13.44 -2.89 -34.38
CA LEU A 318 -13.92 -2.49 -33.06
C LEU A 318 -14.32 -3.70 -32.22
N ASP A 319 -15.02 -4.67 -32.81
CA ASP A 319 -15.44 -5.89 -32.11
C ASP A 319 -14.21 -6.69 -31.61
N ALA A 320 -13.17 -6.82 -32.45
CA ALA A 320 -11.90 -7.42 -32.03
C ALA A 320 -11.21 -6.63 -30.90
N GLN A 321 -11.22 -5.29 -30.96
CA GLN A 321 -10.64 -4.44 -29.91
C GLN A 321 -11.42 -4.51 -28.59
N ILE A 322 -12.75 -4.58 -28.66
CA ILE A 322 -13.62 -4.76 -27.49
C ILE A 322 -13.31 -6.10 -26.83
N SER A 323 -13.29 -7.21 -27.59
CA SER A 323 -12.95 -8.53 -27.07
C SER A 323 -11.58 -8.55 -26.40
N ALA A 324 -10.55 -7.98 -27.05
CA ALA A 324 -9.21 -7.93 -26.48
C ALA A 324 -9.13 -7.08 -25.20
N ALA A 325 -9.90 -5.99 -25.12
CA ALA A 325 -9.97 -5.15 -23.93
C ALA A 325 -10.79 -5.80 -22.80
N GLU A 326 -11.82 -6.58 -23.12
CA GLU A 326 -12.56 -7.40 -22.15
C GLU A 326 -11.67 -8.49 -21.56
N ASP A 327 -10.88 -9.17 -22.40
CA ASP A 327 -9.87 -10.15 -21.96
C ASP A 327 -8.80 -9.51 -21.07
N ALA A 328 -8.36 -8.29 -21.41
CA ALA A 328 -7.43 -7.53 -20.59
C ALA A 328 -8.05 -7.15 -19.24
N PHE A 329 -9.33 -6.74 -19.23
CA PHE A 329 -10.05 -6.38 -18.02
C PHE A 329 -10.27 -7.60 -17.12
N ALA A 330 -10.59 -8.77 -17.68
CA ALA A 330 -10.77 -10.02 -16.95
C ALA A 330 -9.48 -10.52 -16.27
N LYS A 331 -8.30 -10.12 -16.77
CA LYS A 331 -7.00 -10.43 -16.18
C LYS A 331 -6.61 -9.49 -15.03
N LEU A 332 -7.27 -8.34 -14.90
CA LEU A 332 -7.00 -7.43 -13.79
C LEU A 332 -7.51 -8.05 -12.48
N PRO A 333 -6.76 -7.96 -11.37
CA PRO A 333 -7.24 -8.48 -10.10
C PRO A 333 -8.49 -7.71 -9.70
N ALA A 334 -9.49 -8.43 -9.18
CA ALA A 334 -10.69 -7.83 -8.63
C ALA A 334 -10.35 -7.10 -7.31
N PHE A 335 -9.77 -5.90 -7.42
CA PHE A 335 -9.54 -5.03 -6.28
C PHE A 335 -10.87 -4.35 -5.92
N SER A 336 -11.46 -4.78 -4.82
CA SER A 336 -12.45 -3.95 -4.12
C SER A 336 -11.74 -2.71 -3.59
N ALA A 337 -12.33 -1.53 -3.80
CA ALA A 337 -11.84 -0.28 -3.23
C ALA A 337 -11.81 -0.31 -1.69
N ALA A 338 -12.63 -1.16 -1.06
CA ALA A 338 -12.57 -1.44 0.37
C ALA A 338 -11.69 -2.66 0.65
N ASP A 339 -10.84 -2.59 1.69
CA ASP A 339 -10.15 -3.75 2.26
C ASP A 339 -11.20 -4.69 2.88
N PRO A 340 -11.54 -5.83 2.26
CA PRO A 340 -12.59 -6.71 2.78
C PRO A 340 -12.24 -7.26 4.16
N GLY A 341 -10.94 -7.39 4.48
CA GLY A 341 -10.50 -7.82 5.80
C GLY A 341 -10.74 -6.76 6.88
N ALA A 342 -10.58 -5.47 6.54
CA ALA A 342 -10.87 -4.38 7.47
C ALA A 342 -12.39 -4.24 7.72
N ASP A 343 -13.21 -4.41 6.67
CA ASP A 343 -14.67 -4.37 6.81
C ASP A 343 -15.20 -5.55 7.64
N MET A 344 -14.70 -6.77 7.39
CA MET A 344 -15.09 -7.95 8.17
C MET A 344 -14.67 -7.82 9.64
N ALA A 345 -13.46 -7.33 9.91
CA ALA A 345 -12.99 -7.11 11.28
C ALA A 345 -13.77 -6.01 11.99
N ALA A 346 -14.13 -4.92 11.30
CA ALA A 346 -15.01 -3.88 11.85
C ALA A 346 -16.37 -4.47 12.26
N ARG A 347 -17.00 -5.25 11.38
CA ARG A 347 -18.27 -5.92 11.68
C ARG A 347 -18.16 -6.90 12.84
N LEU A 348 -17.10 -7.69 12.91
CA LEU A 348 -16.86 -8.59 14.04
C LEU A 348 -16.67 -7.82 15.35
N PHE A 349 -15.97 -6.69 15.33
CA PHE A 349 -15.77 -5.86 16.52
C PHE A 349 -17.08 -5.22 16.99
N THR A 350 -17.88 -4.71 16.07
CA THR A 350 -19.23 -4.20 16.37
C THR A 350 -20.13 -5.31 16.90
N LEU A 351 -20.04 -6.53 16.37
CA LEU A 351 -20.79 -7.68 16.89
C LEU A 351 -20.34 -8.07 18.31
N MET A 352 -19.03 -8.16 18.56
CA MET A 352 -18.48 -8.49 19.89
C MET A 352 -18.82 -7.45 20.95
N THR A 353 -18.97 -6.20 20.55
CA THR A 353 -19.37 -5.11 21.45
C THR A 353 -20.88 -4.94 21.54
N LEU A 354 -21.67 -5.85 20.95
CA LEU A 354 -23.12 -5.80 20.86
C LEU A 354 -23.63 -4.44 20.33
N GLY A 355 -22.89 -3.84 19.40
CA GLY A 355 -23.20 -2.53 18.81
C GLY A 355 -22.79 -1.33 19.67
N ALA A 356 -22.21 -1.52 20.86
CA ALA A 356 -21.80 -0.41 21.71
C ALA A 356 -20.66 0.43 21.10
N LEU A 357 -19.80 -0.18 20.27
CA LEU A 357 -18.73 0.51 19.55
C LEU A 357 -18.86 0.27 18.04
N ASN A 358 -19.15 1.35 17.30
CA ASN A 358 -19.10 1.35 15.84
C ASN A 358 -17.69 1.72 15.37
N VAL A 359 -16.86 0.73 15.09
CA VAL A 359 -15.47 0.94 14.68
C VAL A 359 -15.41 1.07 13.16
N ALA A 360 -15.06 2.25 12.66
CA ALA A 360 -14.88 2.46 11.23
C ALA A 360 -13.75 1.56 10.67
N PRO A 361 -13.82 1.11 9.40
CA PRO A 361 -12.75 0.29 8.79
C PRO A 361 -11.35 0.93 8.86
N ASN A 362 -11.26 2.26 8.81
CA ASN A 362 -10.00 3.00 8.99
C ASN A 362 -9.41 2.80 10.40
N ALA A 363 -10.25 2.72 11.43
CA ALA A 363 -9.77 2.47 12.79
C ALA A 363 -9.23 1.04 12.93
N ILE A 364 -9.78 0.06 12.23
CA ILE A 364 -9.22 -1.30 12.18
C ILE A 364 -7.82 -1.31 11.55
N GLN A 365 -7.60 -0.52 10.49
CA GLN A 365 -6.27 -0.38 9.91
C GLN A 365 -5.28 0.21 10.91
N GLN A 366 -5.67 1.25 11.65
CA GLN A 366 -4.84 1.84 12.70
C GLN A 366 -4.56 0.85 13.84
N ILE A 367 -5.56 0.09 14.28
CA ILE A 367 -5.40 -0.97 15.29
C ILE A 367 -4.46 -2.05 14.78
N ARG A 368 -4.55 -2.45 13.51
CA ARG A 368 -3.62 -3.43 12.92
C ARG A 368 -2.19 -2.90 12.89
N ILE A 369 -2.00 -1.64 12.49
CA ILE A 369 -0.68 -0.98 12.52
C ILE A 369 -0.14 -1.01 13.94
N PHE A 370 -0.92 -0.51 14.90
CA PHE A 370 -0.55 -0.44 16.29
C PHE A 370 -0.26 -1.83 16.89
N GLY A 371 -1.06 -2.84 16.55
CA GLY A 371 -0.85 -4.21 16.98
C GLY A 371 0.44 -4.82 16.40
N LEU A 372 0.71 -4.59 15.11
CA LEU A 372 1.93 -5.07 14.46
C LEU A 372 3.19 -4.38 14.98
N THR A 373 3.10 -3.12 15.42
CA THR A 373 4.23 -2.41 16.04
C THR A 373 4.42 -2.77 17.51
N LEU A 374 3.32 -2.96 18.25
CA LEU A 374 3.38 -3.24 19.69
C LEU A 374 3.70 -4.72 19.99
N ALA A 375 3.23 -5.66 19.17
CA ALA A 375 3.40 -7.08 19.49
C ALA A 375 4.87 -7.51 19.65
N PRO A 376 5.82 -7.09 18.79
CA PRO A 376 7.24 -7.39 19.02
C PRO A 376 7.80 -6.73 20.27
N ALA A 377 7.34 -5.52 20.62
CA ALA A 377 7.75 -4.79 21.82
C ALA A 377 7.35 -5.51 23.13
N LEU A 378 6.31 -6.36 23.09
CA LEU A 378 5.90 -7.16 24.25
C LEU A 378 6.76 -8.41 24.47
N SER A 379 7.59 -8.82 23.50
CA SER A 379 8.39 -10.05 23.59
C SER A 379 9.31 -10.09 24.83
N GLY A 380 9.98 -9.00 25.16
CA GLY A 380 10.84 -8.93 26.34
C GLY A 380 10.08 -9.05 27.67
N ILE A 381 8.87 -8.52 27.73
CA ILE A 381 7.99 -8.64 28.91
C ILE A 381 7.49 -10.08 29.05
N LEU A 382 7.07 -10.72 27.95
CA LEU A 382 6.67 -12.12 27.94
C LEU A 382 7.82 -13.04 28.37
N LEU A 383 9.04 -12.77 27.88
CA LEU A 383 10.24 -13.52 28.29
C LEU A 383 10.54 -13.34 29.78
N MET A 384 10.37 -12.12 30.31
CA MET A 384 10.51 -11.85 31.73
C MET A 384 9.53 -12.67 32.57
N PHE A 385 8.26 -12.76 32.16
CA PHE A 385 7.27 -13.59 32.84
C PHE A 385 7.59 -15.08 32.73
N ALA A 386 7.99 -15.56 31.55
CA ALA A 386 8.44 -16.94 31.36
C ALA A 386 9.60 -17.27 32.32
N ALA A 387 10.61 -16.41 32.39
CA ALA A 387 11.75 -16.57 33.30
C ALA A 387 11.34 -16.54 34.79
N ALA A 388 10.38 -15.69 35.17
CA ALA A 388 9.86 -15.63 36.53
C ALA A 388 9.15 -16.95 36.91
N THR A 389 8.32 -17.50 36.02
CA THR A 389 7.64 -18.79 36.27
C THR A 389 8.63 -19.95 36.42
N TRP A 390 9.71 -19.98 35.63
CA TRP A 390 10.74 -21.02 35.77
C TRP A 390 11.55 -20.93 37.06
N ARG A 391 11.70 -19.74 37.66
CA ARG A 391 12.43 -19.59 38.92
C ARG A 391 11.68 -20.14 40.12
N THR A 392 10.38 -19.85 40.22
CA THR A 392 9.56 -20.33 41.34
C THR A 392 9.67 -21.84 41.55
N HIS A 393 9.86 -22.58 40.46
CA HIS A 393 10.01 -24.02 40.48
C HIS A 393 11.41 -24.53 40.92
N ARG A 394 12.49 -23.76 40.74
CA ARG A 394 13.83 -24.22 41.13
C ARG A 394 14.01 -24.28 42.65
N ASP A 395 13.29 -23.45 43.38
CA ASP A 395 13.44 -23.36 44.83
C ASP A 395 12.72 -24.50 45.58
N GLU A 396 11.82 -25.23 44.91
CA GLU A 396 11.05 -26.35 45.50
C GLU A 396 11.80 -27.70 45.46
N PHE A 397 12.79 -27.85 44.59
CA PHE A 397 13.61 -29.06 44.48
C PHE A 397 15.07 -28.71 44.81
N PRO A 398 15.47 -28.75 46.09
CA PRO A 398 16.89 -28.66 46.42
C PRO A 398 17.65 -29.75 45.64
N PRO A 399 18.86 -29.46 45.15
CA PRO A 399 19.65 -30.48 44.47
C PRO A 399 19.82 -31.66 45.41
N LEU A 400 19.33 -32.83 45.00
CA LEU A 400 19.61 -34.09 45.67
C LEU A 400 21.13 -34.32 45.54
N LEU A 401 21.85 -33.92 46.59
CA LEU A 401 23.29 -34.15 46.75
C LEU A 401 23.55 -35.57 47.23
#